data_AF-A0AA97B291-F1
#
_entry.id   AF-A0AA97B291-F1
#
_cell.length_a   1.000
_cell.length_b   1.000
_cell.length_c   1.000
_cell.angle_alpha   90.00
_cell.angle_beta   90.00
_cell.angle_gamma   90.00
#
_symmetry.space_group_name_H-M   'P 1'
#
loop_
_entity.id
_entity.type
_entity.pdbx_description
1 polymer ?
#
loop_
_entity_poly.entity_id
_entity_poly.type
_entity_poly.pdbx_seq_one_letter_code
_entity_poly.pdbx_strand_id
1 'polypeptide(L)'
;MPLLPLAILFAALALGCAATLLVHAFRRSVGTGVMVLLIPCYMLFYAFSQFEHRRKGLIVAGFMASTVLAAVFLGLGLHSLSALASRSPPTGF
;
A
#
# COMPACT_ATOMS: atom_id res chain seq x y z
N MET A 1 18.90 2.65 -10.65
CA MET A 1 17.80 3.01 -9.73
C MET A 1 16.56 2.10 -9.93
N PRO A 2 16.63 0.76 -9.91
CA PRO A 2 15.47 -0.10 -10.20
C PRO A 2 14.45 -0.21 -9.05
N LEU A 3 14.75 0.33 -7.86
CA LEU A 3 13.90 0.18 -6.66
C LEU A 3 12.60 0.99 -6.74
N LEU A 4 12.65 2.16 -7.37
CA LEU A 4 11.51 3.07 -7.50
C LEU A 4 10.38 2.51 -8.38
N PRO A 5 10.65 1.98 -9.59
CA PRO A 5 9.61 1.32 -10.38
C PRO A 5 9.08 0.04 -9.71
N LEU A 6 9.92 -0.69 -8.96
CA LEU A 6 9.48 -1.84 -8.18
C LEU A 6 8.49 -1.43 -7.06
N ALA A 7 8.79 -0.34 -6.36
CA ALA A 7 7.90 0.24 -5.35
C ALA A 7 6.54 0.63 -5.96
N ILE A 8 6.55 1.25 -7.15
CA ILE A 8 5.31 1.62 -7.88
C ILE A 8 4.51 0.37 -8.25
N LEU A 9 5.17 -0.69 -8.72
CA LEU A 9 4.50 -1.93 -9.11
C LEU A 9 3.85 -2.63 -7.91
N PHE A 10 4.54 -2.72 -6.78
CA PHE A 10 3.96 -3.26 -5.55
C PHE A 10 2.86 -2.36 -4.98
N ALA A 11 2.99 -1.03 -5.05
CA ALA A 11 1.95 -0.10 -4.64
C ALA A 11 0.68 -0.23 -5.49
N ALA A 12 0.82 -0.40 -6.82
CA ALA A 12 -0.30 -0.64 -7.72
C ALA A 12 -1.00 -1.98 -7.39
N LEU A 13 -0.23 -3.02 -7.06
CA LEU A 13 -0.77 -4.30 -6.63
C LEU A 13 -1.56 -4.18 -5.31
N ALA A 14 -1.01 -3.42 -4.35
CA ALA A 14 -1.67 -3.13 -3.08
C ALA A 14 -2.98 -2.34 -3.28
N LEU A 15 -2.97 -1.34 -4.17
CA LEU A 15 -4.15 -0.58 -4.58
C LEU A 15 -5.23 -1.45 -5.23
N GLY A 16 -4.84 -2.39 -6.09
CA GLY A 16 -5.76 -3.35 -6.69
C GLY A 16 -6.43 -4.23 -5.62
N CYS A 17 -5.66 -4.75 -4.68
CA CYS A 17 -6.21 -5.51 -3.55
C CYS A 17 -7.11 -4.63 -2.65
N ALA A 18 -6.69 -3.39 -2.36
CA ALA A 18 -7.46 -2.44 -1.59
C ALA A 18 -8.83 -2.14 -2.23
N ALA A 19 -8.85 -1.94 -3.55
CA ALA A 19 -10.08 -1.71 -4.30
C ALA A 19 -11.05 -2.88 -4.17
N THR A 20 -10.57 -4.12 -4.21
CA THR A 20 -11.44 -5.30 -3.99
C THR A 20 -12.04 -5.35 -2.59
N LEU A 21 -11.26 -4.99 -1.56
CA LEU A 21 -11.73 -4.89 -0.17
C LEU A 21 -12.79 -3.78 -0.03
N LEU A 22 -12.53 -2.62 -0.63
CA LEU A 22 -13.44 -1.47 -0.64
C LEU A 22 -14.75 -1.77 -1.35
N VAL A 23 -14.72 -2.33 -2.56
CA VAL A 23 -15.93 -2.71 -3.30
C VAL A 23 -16.77 -3.69 -2.48
N HIS A 24 -16.14 -4.67 -1.83
CA HIS A 24 -16.85 -5.60 -0.96
C HIS A 24 -17.42 -4.91 0.29
N ALA A 25 -16.68 -3.99 0.92
CA ALA A 25 -17.14 -3.22 2.06
C ALA A 25 -18.36 -2.36 1.71
N PHE A 26 -18.31 -1.63 0.59
CA PHE A 26 -19.43 -0.84 0.07
C PHE A 26 -20.64 -1.69 -0.32
N ARG A 27 -20.43 -2.92 -0.84
CA ARG A 27 -21.53 -3.86 -1.12
C ARG A 27 -22.23 -4.36 0.14
N ARG A 28 -21.54 -4.39 1.28
CA ARG A 28 -22.12 -4.82 2.57
C ARG A 28 -22.85 -3.68 3.27
N SER A 29 -22.24 -2.50 3.33
CA SER A 29 -22.84 -1.29 3.90
C SER A 29 -22.03 -0.07 3.48
N VAL A 30 -22.72 0.99 3.06
CA VAL A 30 -22.10 2.27 2.69
C VAL A 30 -21.33 2.87 3.86
N GLY A 31 -21.87 2.76 5.09
CA GLY A 31 -21.20 3.26 6.30
C GLY A 31 -19.87 2.55 6.56
N THR A 32 -19.83 1.23 6.38
CA THR A 32 -18.61 0.44 6.54
C THR A 32 -17.59 0.76 5.45
N GLY A 33 -18.04 0.94 4.20
CA GLY A 33 -17.19 1.37 3.09
C GLY A 33 -16.53 2.73 3.35
N VAL A 34 -17.30 3.69 3.88
CA VAL A 34 -16.81 5.03 4.24
C VAL A 34 -15.83 4.98 5.41
N MET A 35 -16.08 4.17 6.44
CA MET A 35 -15.12 3.98 7.55
C MET A 35 -13.80 3.35 7.08
N VAL A 36 -13.87 2.35 6.19
CA VAL A 36 -12.68 1.72 5.60
C VAL A 36 -11.88 2.70 4.74
N LEU A 37 -12.54 3.61 4.02
CA LEU A 37 -11.90 4.64 3.21
C LEU A 37 -11.24 5.74 4.07
N LEU A 38 -11.93 6.19 5.12
CA LEU A 38 -11.48 7.28 6.00
C LEU A 38 -10.41 6.83 7.00
N ILE A 39 -10.46 5.57 7.43
CA ILE A 39 -9.60 5.04 8.48
C ILE A 39 -8.79 3.87 7.90
N PRO A 40 -7.56 4.10 7.42
CA PRO A 40 -6.74 3.04 6.83
C PRO A 40 -6.42 1.91 7.83
N CYS A 41 -6.36 2.20 9.14
CA CYS A 41 -6.23 1.15 10.17
C CYS A 41 -7.49 0.28 10.30
N TYR A 42 -8.68 0.86 10.07
CA TYR A 42 -9.94 0.12 10.12
C TYR A 42 -10.06 -0.84 8.92
N MET A 43 -9.48 -0.48 7.78
CA MET A 43 -9.38 -1.35 6.62
C MET A 43 -8.68 -2.67 6.93
N LEU A 44 -7.62 -2.66 7.73
CA LEU A 44 -6.94 -3.87 8.19
C LEU A 44 -7.83 -4.72 9.10
N PHE A 45 -8.45 -4.09 10.09
CA PHE A 45 -9.38 -4.78 10.98
C PHE A 45 -10.54 -5.43 10.20
N TYR A 46 -11.10 -4.70 9.23
CA TYR A 46 -12.16 -5.19 8.35
C TYR A 46 -11.69 -6.36 7.48
N ALA A 47 -10.48 -6.25 6.89
CA ALA A 47 -9.89 -7.29 6.05
C ALA A 47 -9.69 -8.63 6.81
N PHE A 48 -9.28 -8.57 8.07
CA PHE A 48 -9.09 -9.78 8.89
C PHE A 48 -10.41 -10.30 9.50
N SER A 49 -11.23 -9.41 10.04
CA SER A 49 -12.38 -9.77 10.88
C SER A 49 -13.70 -9.97 10.13
N GLN A 50 -13.94 -9.25 9.03
CA GLN A 50 -15.26 -9.16 8.40
C GLN A 50 -15.30 -9.65 6.95
N PHE A 51 -14.13 -9.94 6.35
CA PHE A 51 -14.03 -10.34 4.96
C PHE A 51 -14.34 -11.83 4.76
N GLU A 52 -15.60 -12.20 4.53
CA GLU A 52 -16.01 -13.58 4.25
C GLU A 52 -15.90 -13.89 2.75
N HIS A 53 -14.71 -14.33 2.33
CA HIS A 53 -14.47 -14.77 0.95
C HIS A 53 -13.65 -16.06 0.93
N ARG A 54 -13.97 -17.01 0.04
CA ARG A 54 -13.23 -18.30 -0.11
C ARG A 54 -11.72 -18.12 -0.36
N ARG A 55 -11.30 -16.97 -0.88
CA ARG A 55 -9.89 -16.59 -1.12
C ARG A 55 -9.40 -15.45 -0.22
N LYS A 56 -10.08 -15.18 0.91
CA LYS A 56 -9.72 -14.15 1.91
C LYS A 56 -8.23 -14.15 2.22
N GLY A 57 -7.69 -15.32 2.56
CA GLY A 57 -6.28 -15.44 2.96
C GLY A 57 -5.31 -14.94 1.90
N LEU A 58 -5.57 -15.24 0.62
CA LEU A 58 -4.71 -14.80 -0.49
C LEU A 58 -4.79 -13.30 -0.74
N ILE A 59 -5.99 -12.71 -0.65
CA ILE A 59 -6.18 -11.27 -0.89
C ILE A 59 -5.59 -10.46 0.27
N VAL A 60 -5.80 -10.90 1.51
CA VAL A 60 -5.26 -10.21 2.70
C VAL A 60 -3.74 -10.38 2.78
N ALA A 61 -3.21 -11.58 2.51
CA ALA A 61 -1.76 -11.80 2.46
C ALA A 61 -1.12 -11.00 1.33
N GLY A 62 -1.73 -10.97 0.14
CA GLY A 62 -1.29 -10.18 -0.99
C GLY A 62 -1.29 -8.69 -0.68
N PHE A 63 -2.36 -8.17 -0.06
CA PHE A 63 -2.45 -6.79 0.38
C PHE A 63 -1.37 -6.45 1.41
N MET A 64 -1.22 -7.24 2.47
CA MET A 64 -0.23 -6.97 3.52
C MET A 64 1.19 -7.04 2.99
N ALA A 65 1.53 -8.10 2.23
CA ALA A 65 2.85 -8.27 1.66
C ALA A 65 3.18 -7.14 0.68
N SER A 66 2.28 -6.80 -0.25
CA SER A 66 2.52 -5.74 -1.23
C SER A 66 2.61 -4.36 -0.58
N THR A 67 1.80 -4.05 0.43
CA THR A 67 1.86 -2.77 1.15
C THR A 67 3.18 -2.62 1.90
N VAL A 68 3.64 -3.67 2.59
CA VAL A 68 4.92 -3.66 3.31
C VAL A 68 6.10 -3.57 2.34
N LEU A 69 6.11 -4.38 1.28
CA LEU A 69 7.18 -4.33 0.27
C LEU A 69 7.24 -2.96 -0.42
N ALA A 70 6.10 -2.38 -0.79
CA ALA A 70 6.02 -1.05 -1.37
C ALA A 70 6.60 0.02 -0.43
N ALA A 71 6.23 -0.03 0.87
CA ALA A 71 6.75 0.92 1.86
C ALA A 71 8.27 0.80 2.04
N VAL A 72 8.79 -0.43 2.11
CA VAL A 72 10.23 -0.69 2.21
C VAL A 72 10.98 -0.19 0.97
N PHE A 73 10.52 -0.55 -0.23
CA PHE A 73 11.19 -0.12 -1.46
C PHE A 73 11.10 1.40 -1.67
N LEU A 74 9.98 2.03 -1.32
CA LEU A 74 9.83 3.48 -1.36
C LEU A 74 10.77 4.16 -0.36
N GLY A 75 10.86 3.65 0.87
CA GLY A 75 11.76 4.17 1.90
C GLY A 75 13.23 4.06 1.51
N LEU A 76 13.67 2.90 1.00
CA LEU A 76 15.02 2.70 0.49
C LEU A 76 15.30 3.58 -0.75
N GLY A 77 14.32 3.73 -1.63
CA GLY A 77 14.38 4.62 -2.79
C GLY A 77 14.58 6.08 -2.38
N LEU A 78 13.74 6.61 -1.50
CA LEU A 78 13.87 7.97 -0.98
C LEU A 78 15.20 8.18 -0.25
N HIS A 79 15.61 7.23 0.58
CA HIS A 79 16.87 7.32 1.31
C HIS A 79 18.05 7.37 0.34
N SER A 80 18.06 6.53 -0.69
CA SER A 80 19.10 6.55 -1.73
C SER A 80 19.15 7.88 -2.51
N LEU A 81 17.99 8.46 -2.85
CA LEU A 81 17.87 9.78 -3.47
C LEU A 81 18.40 10.89 -2.55
N SER A 82 18.05 10.85 -1.27
CA SER A 82 18.53 11.81 -0.27
C SER A 82 20.06 11.74 -0.10
N ALA A 83 20.63 10.54 -0.11
CA ALA A 83 22.08 10.33 -0.04
C ALA A 83 22.81 10.86 -1.29
N LEU A 84 22.23 10.66 -2.48
CA LEU A 84 22.75 11.22 -3.73
C LEU A 84 22.68 12.75 -3.76
N ALA A 85 21.58 13.34 -3.31
CA ALA A 85 21.44 14.79 -3.19
C ALA A 85 22.49 15.39 -2.26
N SER A 86 22.80 14.72 -1.15
CA SER A 86 23.82 15.17 -0.19
C SER A 86 25.27 15.06 -0.71
N ARG A 87 25.52 14.25 -1.74
CA ARG A 87 26.82 14.10 -2.40
C ARG A 87 27.06 15.08 -3.54
N SER A 88 26.05 15.84 -3.96
CA SER A 88 26.23 16.95 -4.90
C SER A 88 27.12 18.00 -4.25
N PRO A 89 28.31 18.34 -4.79
CA PRO A 89 29.06 19.48 -4.28
C PRO A 89 28.21 20.75 -4.43
N PRO A 90 28.40 21.77 -3.57
CA PRO A 90 27.74 23.05 -3.78
C PRO A 90 28.13 23.54 -5.17
N THR A 91 27.15 23.83 -6.02
CA THR A 91 27.35 24.57 -7.26
C THR A 91 27.76 25.99 -6.85
N GLY A 92 29.04 26.15 -6.56
CA GLY A 92 29.66 27.44 -6.28
C GLY A 92 29.59 28.31 -7.52
N PHE A 93 29.21 29.57 -7.29
CA PHE A 93 29.35 30.69 -8.21
C PHE A 93 30.79 30.89 -8.64
#